data_AF-A0A3R7JAQ1-F1
#
_entry.id   AF-A0A3R7JAQ1-F1
#
_cell.length_a   1.000
_cell.length_b   1.000
_cell.length_c   1.000
_cell.angle_alpha   90.00
_cell.angle_beta   90.00
_cell.angle_gamma   90.00
#
_symmetry.space_group_name_H-M   'P 1'
#
loop_
_entity.id
_entity.type
_entity.pdbx_description
1 polymer ?
#
loop_
_entity_poly.entity_id
_entity_poly.type
_entity_poly.pdbx_seq_one_letter_code
_entity_poly.pdbx_strand_id
1 'polypeptide(L)'
;MNGAGGAGAGDAMQQKRAAAESEEQRALKQMKTEAAASSNMAQANAMAASQAMFGSQPFFMNSQSMQQTLQMAPQSMMGLMNSIPASQAQSQRQIQQQYAAAMSARQNAQQQRQQQAVTMAAMMGHQNVSVVPAAMQQGLQNRVSAEDLTKGGATALSVRCKHLEVIAGYPIKPFAEKFIEPYLQRWIREKLLNVDRWMMNVREVFTVMIGLYSLKRACIAHNMLEKVIGLIEARKLTATDYFGWHPAIEGPTVRCSSLCAICGIRNLPEVDVCSRCQHKLAFPSVFTKFSGSILAAFYAEQLGIQLGATTLDVFAHTNTVRGMYTGLLPIDTDGVMWGQFADQLRMIFSFLDVMSDFGALQLNPDLFVPEVNIIFNAAYVNQAMLASEYEVVGKFLQCMKLFGRSKTAENLNMISSCERFLLFKQLPTGSWCKVGAGMVDQYKATVTCSK
;
A
#
# COMPACT_ATOMS: atom_id res chain seq x y z
N MET A 1 76.81 37.04 -13.61
CA MET A 1 76.17 36.20 -14.64
C MET A 1 75.19 35.26 -13.95
N ASN A 2 74.03 35.11 -14.58
CA ASN A 2 72.73 34.71 -14.04
C ASN A 2 72.65 33.36 -13.30
N GLY A 3 71.82 33.33 -12.25
CA GLY A 3 71.23 32.11 -11.69
C GLY A 3 69.82 32.42 -11.19
N ALA A 4 68.81 31.92 -11.91
CA ALA A 4 67.40 31.99 -11.55
C ALA A 4 66.81 30.57 -11.65
N GLY A 5 66.23 30.08 -10.56
CA GLY A 5 65.58 28.78 -10.51
C GLY A 5 64.56 28.70 -9.39
N GLY A 6 63.39 28.14 -9.72
CA GLY A 6 62.53 27.44 -8.75
C GLY A 6 61.35 28.20 -8.16
N ALA A 7 60.27 28.36 -8.92
CA ALA A 7 58.92 28.53 -8.37
C ALA A 7 57.87 28.08 -9.39
N GLY A 8 57.29 26.88 -9.22
CA GLY A 8 56.30 26.38 -10.18
C GLY A 8 55.53 25.11 -9.79
N ALA A 9 55.59 24.64 -8.54
CA ALA A 9 54.91 23.41 -8.13
C ALA A 9 53.85 23.61 -7.03
N GLY A 10 53.78 24.80 -6.40
CA GLY A 10 52.82 25.08 -5.31
C GLY A 10 51.40 25.39 -5.80
N ASP A 11 51.27 26.21 -6.84
CA ASP A 11 49.97 26.79 -7.22
C ASP A 11 49.01 25.76 -7.86
N ALA A 12 49.55 24.77 -8.58
CA ALA A 12 48.74 23.71 -9.18
C ALA A 12 48.10 22.77 -8.13
N MET A 13 48.72 22.62 -6.95
CA MET A 13 48.18 21.79 -5.88
C MET A 13 47.09 22.53 -5.09
N GLN A 14 47.17 23.86 -4.99
CA GLN A 14 46.17 24.69 -4.31
C GLN A 14 44.87 24.82 -5.12
N GLN A 15 44.94 24.94 -6.45
CA GLN A 15 43.76 24.92 -7.32
C GLN A 15 43.01 23.58 -7.30
N LYS A 16 43.72 22.45 -7.19
CA LYS A 16 43.07 21.12 -7.06
C LYS A 16 42.32 20.94 -5.74
N ARG A 17 42.81 21.51 -4.63
CA ARG A 17 42.09 21.44 -3.34
C ARG A 17 40.82 22.29 -3.33
N ALA A 18 40.88 23.50 -3.88
CA ALA A 18 39.71 24.38 -3.95
C ALA A 18 38.57 23.80 -4.84
N ALA A 19 38.92 23.09 -5.92
CA ALA A 19 37.94 22.42 -6.76
C ALA A 19 37.28 21.22 -6.05
N ALA A 20 38.04 20.44 -5.29
CA ALA A 20 37.53 19.30 -4.52
C ALA A 20 36.58 19.73 -3.39
N GLU A 21 36.90 20.81 -2.68
CA GLU A 21 36.04 21.37 -1.62
C GLU A 21 34.70 21.90 -2.17
N SER A 22 34.70 22.44 -3.39
CA SER A 22 33.46 22.89 -4.06
C SER A 22 32.58 21.72 -4.51
N GLU A 23 33.16 20.58 -4.85
CA GLU A 23 32.43 19.40 -5.30
C GLU A 23 31.80 18.64 -4.11
N GLU A 24 32.54 18.55 -2.99
CA GLU A 24 32.03 18.00 -1.73
C GLU A 24 30.86 18.83 -1.17
N GLN A 25 30.92 20.17 -1.26
CA GLN A 25 29.79 21.03 -0.86
C GLN A 25 28.56 20.87 -1.76
N ARG A 26 28.73 20.58 -3.06
CA ARG A 26 27.58 20.25 -3.94
C ARG A 26 26.99 18.90 -3.59
N ALA A 27 27.81 17.89 -3.33
CA ALA A 27 27.35 16.57 -2.91
C ALA A 27 26.58 16.64 -1.57
N LEU A 28 27.04 17.45 -0.62
CA LEU A 28 26.36 17.67 0.66
C LEU A 28 25.04 18.44 0.52
N LYS A 29 24.96 19.43 -0.38
CA LYS A 29 23.69 20.12 -0.70
C LYS A 29 22.71 19.19 -1.42
N GLN A 30 23.19 18.35 -2.32
CA GLN A 30 22.38 17.37 -3.02
C GLN A 30 21.84 16.30 -2.06
N MET A 31 22.68 15.75 -1.17
CA MET A 31 22.24 14.84 -0.11
C MET A 31 21.23 15.47 0.86
N LYS A 32 21.39 16.76 1.22
CA LYS A 32 20.40 17.46 2.07
C LYS A 32 19.06 17.67 1.35
N THR A 33 19.08 17.91 0.05
CA THR A 33 17.86 18.08 -0.78
C THR A 33 17.15 16.74 -0.99
N GLU A 34 17.91 15.66 -1.21
CA GLU A 34 17.41 14.28 -1.30
C GLU A 34 16.90 13.76 0.06
N ALA A 35 17.53 14.14 1.18
CA ALA A 35 17.07 13.82 2.52
C ALA A 35 15.75 14.53 2.86
N ALA A 36 15.60 15.82 2.49
CA ALA A 36 14.35 16.57 2.63
C ALA A 36 13.24 16.01 1.73
N ALA A 37 13.56 15.58 0.50
CA ALA A 37 12.63 14.87 -0.38
C ALA A 37 12.22 13.50 0.18
N SER A 38 13.15 12.76 0.80
CA SER A 38 12.88 11.48 1.48
C SER A 38 11.96 11.62 2.69
N SER A 39 12.04 12.75 3.40
CA SER A 39 11.19 13.08 4.55
C SER A 39 9.74 13.36 4.12
N ASN A 40 9.56 14.09 3.01
CA ASN A 40 8.24 14.38 2.42
C ASN A 40 7.60 13.13 1.75
N MET A 41 8.41 12.24 1.17
CA MET A 41 7.96 10.95 0.61
C MET A 41 7.46 9.96 1.65
N ALA A 42 7.94 10.06 2.89
CA ALA A 42 7.49 9.19 3.97
C ALA A 42 6.01 9.49 4.31
N GLN A 43 5.62 10.75 4.53
CA GLN A 43 4.27 11.14 4.97
C GLN A 43 3.14 10.63 4.04
N ALA A 44 3.42 10.45 2.75
CA ALA A 44 2.55 9.93 1.69
C ALA A 44 2.01 8.50 1.93
N ASN A 45 2.81 7.65 2.58
CA ASN A 45 2.63 6.20 2.62
C ASN A 45 1.63 5.74 3.66
N ALA A 46 1.65 6.34 4.86
CA ALA A 46 0.57 6.16 5.82
C ALA A 46 -0.74 6.66 5.24
N MET A 47 -0.73 7.71 4.41
CA MET A 47 -1.93 8.26 3.78
C MET A 47 -2.57 7.34 2.73
N ALA A 48 -1.84 6.48 2.02
CA ALA A 48 -2.43 5.59 0.99
C ALA A 48 -3.23 4.41 1.59
N ALA A 49 -2.67 3.71 2.58
CA ALA A 49 -3.41 2.69 3.34
C ALA A 49 -4.48 3.32 4.26
N SER A 50 -4.22 4.53 4.75
CA SER A 50 -5.22 5.36 5.43
C SER A 50 -6.31 5.85 4.49
N GLN A 51 -6.07 6.11 3.21
CA GLN A 51 -7.11 6.62 2.29
C GLN A 51 -8.06 5.50 1.84
N ALA A 52 -7.54 4.29 1.62
CA ALA A 52 -8.37 3.11 1.41
C ALA A 52 -9.23 2.77 2.66
N MET A 53 -8.78 3.13 3.86
CA MET A 53 -9.53 2.90 5.12
C MET A 53 -10.33 4.12 5.62
N PHE A 54 -9.99 5.34 5.20
CA PHE A 54 -10.50 6.60 5.77
C PHE A 54 -10.99 7.62 4.73
N GLY A 55 -11.20 7.20 3.48
CA GLY A 55 -11.83 8.01 2.43
C GLY A 55 -10.93 9.09 1.83
N SER A 56 -11.14 9.38 0.56
CA SER A 56 -10.59 10.55 -0.13
C SER A 56 -11.46 11.78 0.19
N GLN A 57 -10.82 12.91 0.53
CA GLN A 57 -11.47 14.22 0.48
C GLN A 57 -11.47 14.69 -0.99
N PRO A 58 -12.60 15.16 -1.55
CA PRO A 58 -12.57 15.93 -2.78
C PRO A 58 -12.17 17.37 -2.44
N PHE A 59 -11.07 17.85 -3.03
CA PHE A 59 -10.81 19.28 -3.13
C PHE A 59 -11.82 19.87 -4.13
N PHE A 60 -12.83 20.58 -3.61
CA PHE A 60 -13.72 21.39 -4.44
C PHE A 60 -13.14 22.79 -4.61
N MET A 61 -12.85 23.19 -5.85
CA MET A 61 -12.78 24.60 -6.24
C MET A 61 -14.17 25.10 -6.63
N ASN A 62 -14.53 26.24 -6.05
CA ASN A 62 -15.74 27.01 -6.29
C ASN A 62 -16.00 27.28 -7.78
N SER A 63 -17.20 26.96 -8.27
CA SER A 63 -17.89 27.79 -9.25
C SER A 63 -19.40 27.73 -9.01
N GLN A 64 -20.00 28.91 -8.84
CA GLN A 64 -21.44 29.10 -8.69
C GLN A 64 -22.13 28.85 -10.04
N SER A 65 -23.25 28.14 -10.04
CA SER A 65 -24.30 28.37 -11.04
C SER A 65 -25.68 27.99 -10.50
N MET A 66 -26.67 28.69 -11.06
CA MET A 66 -28.02 28.91 -10.55
C MET A 66 -28.91 27.67 -10.45
N GLN A 67 -29.82 27.75 -9.48
CA GLN A 67 -30.96 26.86 -9.29
C GLN A 67 -31.90 26.85 -10.50
N GLN A 68 -32.35 25.68 -10.94
CA GLN A 68 -33.67 25.51 -11.52
C GLN A 68 -34.30 24.19 -11.11
N THR A 69 -35.49 24.32 -10.55
CA THR A 69 -36.33 23.31 -9.90
C THR A 69 -37.13 22.56 -10.96
N LEU A 70 -37.05 21.23 -11.00
CA LEU A 70 -38.05 20.39 -11.66
C LEU A 70 -38.34 19.16 -10.77
N GLN A 71 -39.52 19.21 -10.15
CA GLN A 71 -40.13 18.13 -9.37
C GLN A 71 -40.67 17.05 -10.33
N MET A 72 -40.31 15.79 -10.11
CA MET A 72 -41.13 14.65 -10.52
C MET A 72 -41.17 13.59 -9.42
N ALA A 73 -42.38 13.06 -9.20
CA ALA A 73 -42.81 12.22 -8.09
C ALA A 73 -42.28 10.77 -8.17
N PRO A 74 -42.16 10.06 -7.03
CA PRO A 74 -41.76 8.67 -7.00
C PRO A 74 -42.98 7.72 -7.11
N GLN A 75 -42.87 6.70 -7.96
CA GLN A 75 -43.74 5.52 -7.88
C GLN A 75 -43.03 4.41 -7.11
N SER A 76 -43.73 3.90 -6.09
CA SER A 76 -43.33 2.78 -5.25
C SER A 76 -43.60 1.44 -5.92
N MET A 77 -42.67 0.51 -5.85
CA MET A 77 -42.93 -0.93 -5.96
C MET A 77 -42.24 -1.63 -4.80
N MET A 78 -43.05 -2.11 -3.85
CA MET A 78 -42.63 -3.02 -2.80
C MET A 78 -42.49 -4.44 -3.35
N GLY A 79 -41.51 -5.16 -2.79
CA GLY A 79 -41.65 -6.58 -2.46
C GLY A 79 -41.10 -7.57 -3.48
N LEU A 80 -39.95 -8.16 -3.16
CA LEU A 80 -39.70 -9.60 -3.28
C LEU A 80 -38.46 -9.94 -2.45
N MET A 81 -38.67 -10.74 -1.40
CA MET A 81 -37.62 -11.32 -0.57
C MET A 81 -36.80 -12.31 -1.43
N ASN A 82 -35.50 -12.02 -1.59
CA ASN A 82 -34.59 -12.88 -2.34
C ASN A 82 -34.18 -14.11 -1.52
N SER A 83 -34.64 -15.28 -1.96
CA SER A 83 -33.98 -16.56 -1.70
C SER A 83 -32.62 -16.58 -2.40
N ILE A 84 -31.54 -16.77 -1.64
CA ILE A 84 -30.18 -16.94 -2.20
C ILE A 84 -30.13 -18.30 -2.93
N PRO A 85 -29.81 -18.35 -4.24
CA PRO A 85 -29.75 -19.61 -4.98
C PRO A 85 -28.59 -20.49 -4.50
N ALA A 86 -28.84 -21.79 -4.33
CA ALA A 86 -27.90 -22.79 -3.78
C ALA A 86 -26.53 -22.84 -4.48
N SER A 87 -26.45 -22.41 -5.74
CA SER A 87 -25.18 -22.31 -6.50
C SER A 87 -24.22 -21.27 -5.92
N GLN A 88 -24.73 -20.17 -5.35
CA GLN A 88 -23.89 -19.12 -4.77
C GLN A 88 -23.25 -19.55 -3.45
N ALA A 89 -23.99 -20.31 -2.63
CA ALA A 89 -23.48 -20.85 -1.37
C ALA A 89 -22.34 -21.86 -1.61
N GLN A 90 -22.43 -22.66 -2.68
CA GLN A 90 -21.38 -23.61 -3.04
C GLN A 90 -20.11 -22.92 -3.53
N SER A 91 -20.23 -21.89 -4.37
CA SER A 91 -19.09 -21.06 -4.80
C SER A 91 -18.40 -20.37 -3.62
N GLN A 92 -19.17 -19.88 -2.65
CA GLN A 92 -18.62 -19.26 -1.45
C GLN A 92 -17.80 -20.24 -0.60
N ARG A 93 -18.32 -21.45 -0.39
CA ARG A 93 -17.61 -22.51 0.34
C ARG A 93 -16.31 -22.89 -0.38
N GLN A 94 -16.32 -22.96 -1.71
CA GLN A 94 -15.10 -23.23 -2.48
C GLN A 94 -14.06 -22.12 -2.33
N ILE A 95 -14.46 -20.85 -2.35
CA ILE A 95 -13.54 -19.72 -2.13
C ILE A 95 -12.96 -19.75 -0.72
N GLN A 96 -13.79 -20.01 0.31
CA GLN A 96 -13.31 -20.17 1.68
C GLN A 96 -12.34 -21.35 1.83
N GLN A 97 -12.64 -22.49 1.18
CA GLN A 97 -11.77 -23.66 1.16
C GLN A 97 -10.45 -23.37 0.45
N GLN A 98 -10.48 -22.66 -0.69
CA GLN A 98 -9.26 -22.26 -1.38
C GLN A 98 -8.43 -21.26 -0.58
N TYR A 99 -9.08 -20.30 0.09
CA TYR A 99 -8.38 -19.38 0.98
C TYR A 99 -7.72 -20.15 2.13
N ALA A 100 -8.45 -21.06 2.78
CA ALA A 100 -7.90 -21.90 3.85
C ALA A 100 -6.74 -22.78 3.35
N ALA A 101 -6.87 -23.39 2.17
CA ALA A 101 -5.81 -24.19 1.55
C ALA A 101 -4.58 -23.34 1.19
N ALA A 102 -4.78 -22.16 0.62
CA ALA A 102 -3.70 -21.22 0.30
C ALA A 102 -2.98 -20.74 1.56
N MET A 103 -3.73 -20.45 2.63
CA MET A 103 -3.18 -20.06 3.94
C MET A 103 -2.39 -21.19 4.59
N SER A 104 -2.89 -22.43 4.54
CA SER A 104 -2.17 -23.61 5.05
C SER A 104 -0.89 -23.88 4.26
N ALA A 105 -0.97 -23.91 2.92
CA ALA A 105 0.18 -24.08 2.05
C ALA A 105 1.25 -23.01 2.29
N ARG A 106 0.83 -21.78 2.56
CA ARG A 106 1.72 -20.68 2.93
C ARG A 106 2.41 -20.89 4.27
N GLN A 107 1.70 -21.29 5.31
CA GLN A 107 2.31 -21.57 6.62
C GLN A 107 3.41 -22.63 6.48
N ASN A 108 3.15 -23.68 5.70
CA ASN A 108 4.13 -24.72 5.40
C ASN A 108 5.35 -24.16 4.65
N ALA A 109 5.13 -23.35 3.61
CA ALA A 109 6.24 -22.73 2.86
C ALA A 109 7.07 -21.74 3.70
N GLN A 110 6.45 -21.02 4.64
CA GLN A 110 7.15 -20.13 5.56
C GLN A 110 7.96 -20.92 6.58
N GLN A 111 7.40 -21.99 7.15
CA GLN A 111 8.14 -22.88 8.05
C GLN A 111 9.35 -23.52 7.36
N GLN A 112 9.20 -23.98 6.10
CA GLN A 112 10.32 -24.51 5.33
C GLN A 112 11.42 -23.46 5.10
N ARG A 113 11.07 -22.22 4.75
CA ARG A 113 12.07 -21.14 4.59
C ARG A 113 12.77 -20.80 5.90
N GLN A 114 12.04 -20.78 7.02
CA GLN A 114 12.64 -20.56 8.34
C GLN A 114 13.58 -21.70 8.71
N GLN A 115 13.19 -22.95 8.48
CA GLN A 115 14.06 -24.11 8.71
C GLN A 115 15.32 -24.02 7.84
N GLN A 116 15.20 -23.70 6.55
CA GLN A 116 16.35 -23.52 5.65
C GLN A 116 17.28 -22.39 6.13
N ALA A 117 16.73 -21.26 6.60
CA ALA A 117 17.52 -20.16 7.15
C ALA A 117 18.26 -20.54 8.43
N VAL A 118 17.60 -21.29 9.33
CA VAL A 118 18.23 -21.82 10.56
C VAL A 118 19.32 -22.84 10.22
N THR A 119 19.08 -23.75 9.28
CA THR A 119 20.10 -24.72 8.83
C THR A 119 21.29 -24.00 8.18
N MET A 120 21.07 -22.98 7.35
CA MET A 120 22.17 -22.18 6.78
C MET A 120 22.95 -21.41 7.85
N ALA A 121 22.27 -20.82 8.84
CA ALA A 121 22.93 -20.14 9.96
C ALA A 121 23.75 -21.12 10.81
N ALA A 122 23.23 -22.33 11.06
CA ALA A 122 23.94 -23.38 11.78
C ALA A 122 25.18 -23.89 11.01
N MET A 123 25.08 -24.04 9.68
CA MET A 123 26.22 -24.44 8.84
C MET A 123 27.31 -23.36 8.78
N MET A 124 26.95 -22.07 8.83
CA MET A 124 27.93 -20.97 8.88
C MET A 124 28.53 -20.75 10.28
N GLY A 125 27.87 -21.23 11.34
CA GLY A 125 28.36 -21.15 12.72
C GLY A 125 29.46 -22.17 13.09
N HIS A 126 29.83 -23.07 12.18
CA HIS A 126 30.85 -24.10 12.42
C HIS A 126 32.20 -23.87 11.71
N GLN A 127 32.42 -22.70 11.10
CA GLN A 127 33.75 -22.32 10.62
C GLN A 127 34.42 -21.30 11.56
N ASN A 128 35.38 -21.83 12.35
CA ASN A 128 36.51 -21.14 12.96
C ASN A 128 36.24 -19.87 13.80
N VAL A 129 36.21 -20.09 15.12
CA VAL A 129 36.77 -19.13 16.08
C VAL A 129 38.29 -19.15 15.91
N SER A 130 38.85 -18.19 15.18
CA SER A 130 40.27 -17.84 15.28
C SER A 130 40.40 -16.36 15.59
N VAL A 131 41.16 -16.10 16.64
CA VAL A 131 41.36 -14.83 17.33
C VAL A 131 42.14 -13.84 16.47
N VAL A 132 41.65 -12.60 16.31
CA VAL A 132 42.47 -11.43 15.93
C VAL A 132 41.96 -10.17 16.68
N PRO A 133 42.84 -9.26 17.14
CA PRO A 133 42.57 -8.35 18.26
C PRO A 133 41.96 -7.00 17.88
N ALA A 134 41.44 -6.35 18.93
CA ALA A 134 40.90 -5.00 18.95
C ALA A 134 41.94 -3.91 18.57
N ALA A 135 41.72 -3.24 17.44
CA ALA A 135 42.12 -1.86 17.18
C ALA A 135 41.34 -1.30 15.97
N MET A 136 41.04 0.00 16.01
CA MET A 136 40.29 0.81 15.02
C MET A 136 38.76 0.70 15.02
N GLN A 137 38.12 1.44 15.94
CA GLN A 137 36.92 2.22 15.60
C GLN A 137 36.79 3.42 16.54
N GLN A 138 37.59 4.45 16.26
CA GLN A 138 37.32 5.82 16.68
C GLN A 138 37.22 6.67 15.41
N GLY A 139 36.14 7.44 15.30
CA GLY A 139 35.99 8.46 14.26
C GLY A 139 34.64 8.42 13.56
N LEU A 140 33.67 9.11 14.16
CA LEU A 140 32.63 9.96 13.54
C LEU A 140 31.38 10.00 14.43
N GLN A 141 31.55 10.56 15.63
CA GLN A 141 30.48 11.31 16.28
C GLN A 141 30.46 12.69 15.62
N ASN A 142 29.41 13.00 14.86
CA ASN A 142 29.01 14.38 14.64
C ASN A 142 27.52 14.51 14.90
N ARG A 143 27.24 15.30 15.93
CA ARG A 143 25.94 15.78 16.37
C ARG A 143 25.26 16.55 15.23
N VAL A 144 24.02 16.19 14.91
CA VAL A 144 23.03 17.15 14.41
C VAL A 144 21.78 16.96 15.25
N SER A 145 21.30 18.10 15.77
CA SER A 145 20.27 18.24 16.79
C SER A 145 18.93 17.65 16.36
N ALA A 146 18.27 17.03 17.33
CA ALA A 146 16.85 16.70 17.28
C ALA A 146 16.05 17.99 17.53
N GLU A 147 15.17 18.33 16.59
CA GLU A 147 13.87 18.99 16.79
C GLU A 147 13.28 19.19 15.38
N ASP A 148 11.97 18.99 15.25
CA ASP A 148 11.17 18.97 14.01
C ASP A 148 11.32 17.75 13.09
N LEU A 149 10.52 16.71 13.34
CA LEU A 149 9.86 15.87 12.31
C LEU A 149 8.95 14.83 12.98
N THR A 150 7.84 15.32 13.55
CA THR A 150 6.72 14.49 13.97
C THR A 150 5.82 14.18 12.78
N LYS A 151 5.38 12.92 12.68
CA LYS A 151 4.28 12.35 11.85
C LYS A 151 4.69 11.40 10.71
N GLY A 152 4.73 10.11 11.07
CA GLY A 152 3.93 9.08 10.38
C GLY A 152 4.34 8.53 9.01
N GLY A 153 5.57 8.69 8.52
CA GLY A 153 5.84 8.39 7.10
C GLY A 153 6.43 7.02 6.69
N ALA A 154 6.90 6.20 7.62
CA ALA A 154 7.95 5.25 7.26
C ALA A 154 7.50 3.79 6.94
N THR A 155 6.21 3.50 6.73
CA THR A 155 5.71 2.09 6.75
C THR A 155 5.26 1.46 5.42
N ALA A 156 4.71 2.20 4.45
CA ALA A 156 4.18 1.56 3.23
C ALA A 156 5.23 1.29 2.13
N LEU A 157 6.43 1.89 2.23
CA LEU A 157 7.54 1.68 1.29
C LEU A 157 8.07 0.24 1.32
N SER A 158 7.87 -0.47 2.43
CA SER A 158 8.53 -1.75 2.64
C SER A 158 7.73 -2.97 2.14
N VAL A 159 6.40 -3.04 2.34
CA VAL A 159 5.59 -4.16 1.81
C VAL A 159 5.70 -4.19 0.28
N ARG A 160 5.77 -3.01 -0.34
CA ARG A 160 5.63 -2.85 -1.79
C ARG A 160 6.95 -3.07 -2.54
N CYS A 161 8.09 -2.81 -1.93
CA CYS A 161 9.39 -2.94 -2.61
C CYS A 161 9.91 -4.38 -2.65
N LYS A 162 9.65 -5.26 -1.65
CA LYS A 162 10.11 -6.66 -1.75
C LYS A 162 9.40 -7.48 -2.83
N HIS A 163 8.22 -7.04 -3.24
CA HIS A 163 7.54 -7.64 -4.39
C HIS A 163 8.20 -7.21 -5.72
N LEU A 164 8.76 -6.00 -5.79
CA LEU A 164 9.57 -5.54 -6.91
C LEU A 164 10.89 -6.34 -7.02
N GLU A 165 11.47 -6.78 -5.90
CA GLU A 165 12.64 -7.67 -5.93
C GLU A 165 12.36 -9.03 -6.60
N VAL A 166 11.13 -9.55 -6.45
CA VAL A 166 10.75 -10.86 -7.02
C VAL A 166 10.23 -10.73 -8.45
N ILE A 167 9.56 -9.63 -8.79
CA ILE A 167 8.84 -9.45 -10.07
C ILE A 167 9.53 -8.47 -11.02
N ALA A 168 10.22 -7.46 -10.53
CA ALA A 168 10.76 -6.43 -11.40
C ALA A 168 11.96 -6.95 -12.20
N GLY A 169 11.95 -6.66 -13.50
CA GLY A 169 13.11 -6.87 -14.37
C GLY A 169 14.31 -6.00 -13.95
N TYR A 170 15.49 -6.38 -14.42
CA TYR A 170 16.68 -5.52 -14.34
C TYR A 170 16.37 -4.21 -15.09
N PRO A 171 16.59 -3.00 -14.52
CA PRO A 171 17.47 -2.66 -13.39
C PRO A 171 16.78 -2.38 -12.04
N ILE A 172 15.46 -2.55 -11.91
CA ILE A 172 14.72 -2.12 -10.70
C ILE A 172 15.02 -3.04 -9.50
N LYS A 173 15.25 -4.33 -9.74
CA LYS A 173 15.48 -5.33 -8.69
C LYS A 173 16.71 -5.04 -7.79
N PRO A 174 17.93 -4.82 -8.32
CA PRO A 174 19.09 -4.45 -7.49
C PRO A 174 18.90 -3.13 -6.73
N PHE A 175 18.16 -2.18 -7.32
CA PHE A 175 17.81 -0.93 -6.67
C PHE A 175 16.78 -1.14 -5.56
N ALA A 176 15.80 -2.01 -5.74
CA ALA A 176 14.85 -2.33 -4.67
C ALA A 176 15.57 -3.03 -3.51
N GLU A 177 16.35 -4.07 -3.79
CA GLU A 177 17.16 -4.83 -2.80
C GLU A 177 18.08 -3.91 -1.98
N LYS A 178 18.82 -3.02 -2.64
CA LYS A 178 19.76 -2.11 -1.98
C LYS A 178 19.09 -1.10 -1.04
N PHE A 179 17.81 -0.77 -1.25
CA PHE A 179 17.12 0.28 -0.50
C PHE A 179 16.09 -0.25 0.49
N ILE A 180 15.49 -1.42 0.26
CA ILE A 180 14.45 -2.00 1.13
C ILE A 180 14.97 -2.26 2.52
N GLU A 181 16.09 -2.98 2.63
CA GLU A 181 16.61 -3.40 3.91
C GLU A 181 17.13 -2.21 4.74
N PRO A 182 17.97 -1.29 4.21
CA PRO A 182 18.37 -0.10 4.95
C PRO A 182 17.17 0.76 5.39
N TYR A 183 16.13 0.85 4.56
CA TYR A 183 14.91 1.56 4.88
C TYR A 183 14.13 0.89 6.02
N LEU A 184 13.95 -0.42 5.96
CA LEU A 184 13.29 -1.19 7.01
C LEU A 184 14.04 -1.12 8.34
N GLN A 185 15.36 -1.21 8.30
CA GLN A 185 16.23 -1.06 9.47
C GLN A 185 16.11 0.36 10.04
N ARG A 186 16.05 1.39 9.19
CA ARG A 186 15.78 2.77 9.63
C ARG A 186 14.40 2.89 10.27
N TRP A 187 13.37 2.28 9.68
CA TRP A 187 12.03 2.27 10.26
C TRP A 187 11.99 1.62 11.64
N ILE A 188 12.66 0.46 11.82
CA ILE A 188 12.79 -0.18 13.14
C ILE A 188 13.41 0.81 14.14
N ARG A 189 14.55 1.42 13.78
CA ARG A 189 15.28 2.34 14.66
C ARG A 189 14.48 3.59 15.03
N GLU A 190 13.83 4.22 14.07
CA GLU A 190 13.15 5.50 14.29
C GLU A 190 11.75 5.35 14.87
N LYS A 191 11.04 4.26 14.53
CA LYS A 191 9.64 4.07 14.86
C LYS A 191 9.42 3.00 15.91
N LEU A 192 9.89 1.79 15.68
CA LEU A 192 9.60 0.67 16.57
C LEU A 192 10.34 0.78 17.92
N LEU A 193 11.57 1.30 17.97
CA LEU A 193 12.29 1.42 19.25
C LEU A 193 11.59 2.30 20.30
N ASN A 194 10.70 3.19 19.87
CA ASN A 194 9.96 4.09 20.76
C ASN A 194 8.49 3.66 20.95
N VAL A 195 8.11 2.45 20.54
CA VAL A 195 6.72 2.01 20.50
C VAL A 195 6.04 2.06 21.89
N ASP A 196 6.80 1.83 22.95
CA ASP A 196 6.30 1.84 24.34
C ASP A 196 5.78 3.23 24.77
N ARG A 197 6.16 4.29 24.06
CA ARG A 197 5.71 5.67 24.30
C ARG A 197 4.53 6.07 23.43
N TRP A 198 4.05 5.19 22.55
CA TRP A 198 3.08 5.55 21.54
C TRP A 198 1.66 5.48 22.07
N MET A 199 0.93 6.57 21.88
CA MET A 199 -0.51 6.56 22.06
C MET A 199 -1.22 6.13 20.76
N MET A 200 -1.12 4.85 20.42
CA MET A 200 -1.58 4.33 19.13
C MET A 200 -3.10 4.48 18.93
N ASN A 201 -3.48 5.35 18.01
CA ASN A 201 -4.83 5.35 17.44
C ASN A 201 -4.98 4.29 16.34
N VAL A 202 -6.21 4.05 15.89
CA VAL A 202 -6.52 3.03 14.86
C VAL A 202 -5.68 3.20 13.59
N ARG A 203 -5.45 4.44 13.13
CA ARG A 203 -4.62 4.73 11.94
C ARG A 203 -3.16 4.29 12.16
N GLU A 204 -2.61 4.56 13.34
CA GLU A 204 -1.25 4.17 13.70
C GLU A 204 -1.12 2.65 13.84
N VAL A 205 -2.14 1.97 14.37
CA VAL A 205 -2.19 0.50 14.41
C VAL A 205 -2.07 -0.08 13.00
N PHE A 206 -2.90 0.37 12.05
CA PHE A 206 -2.80 -0.08 10.66
C PHE A 206 -1.43 0.18 10.02
N THR A 207 -0.90 1.37 10.27
CA THR A 207 0.41 1.79 9.78
C THR A 207 1.51 0.85 10.28
N VAL A 208 1.49 0.49 11.56
CA VAL A 208 2.44 -0.45 12.16
C VAL A 208 2.24 -1.88 11.66
N MET A 209 1.00 -2.36 11.54
CA MET A 209 0.71 -3.69 11.01
C MET A 209 1.28 -3.85 9.59
N ILE A 210 1.09 -2.87 8.72
CA ILE A 210 1.67 -2.89 7.37
C ILE A 210 3.20 -2.95 7.44
N GLY A 211 3.83 -2.14 8.30
CA GLY A 211 5.28 -2.15 8.50
C GLY A 211 5.82 -3.51 9.00
N LEU A 212 5.18 -4.09 10.01
CA LEU A 212 5.53 -5.41 10.55
C LEU A 212 5.33 -6.53 9.52
N TYR A 213 4.23 -6.49 8.77
CA TYR A 213 4.00 -7.43 7.68
C TYR A 213 5.10 -7.30 6.61
N SER A 214 5.54 -6.07 6.34
CA SER A 214 6.67 -5.84 5.45
C SER A 214 7.96 -6.50 5.94
N LEU A 215 8.30 -6.32 7.23
CA LEU A 215 9.46 -6.94 7.85
C LEU A 215 9.38 -8.47 7.76
N LYS A 216 8.20 -9.04 8.05
CA LYS A 216 7.94 -10.48 7.93
C LYS A 216 8.13 -10.96 6.49
N ARG A 217 7.62 -10.24 5.49
CA ARG A 217 7.86 -10.56 4.07
C ARG A 217 9.33 -10.40 3.69
N ALA A 218 10.01 -9.41 4.28
CA ALA A 218 11.43 -9.13 4.16
C ALA A 218 12.33 -10.19 4.80
N CYS A 219 11.79 -11.07 5.64
CA CYS A 219 12.57 -12.00 6.46
C CYS A 219 13.56 -11.26 7.36
N ILE A 220 13.25 -10.01 7.74
CA ILE A 220 14.09 -9.24 8.66
C ILE A 220 13.65 -9.56 10.08
N ALA A 221 14.56 -10.16 10.84
CA ALA A 221 14.31 -10.51 12.23
C ALA A 221 14.17 -9.25 13.11
N HIS A 222 13.18 -9.25 13.99
CA HIS A 222 12.99 -8.23 15.02
C HIS A 222 12.24 -8.82 16.22
N ASN A 223 12.42 -8.23 17.40
CA ASN A 223 11.76 -8.66 18.65
C ASN A 223 10.56 -7.77 19.04
N MET A 224 10.09 -6.93 18.11
CA MET A 224 9.07 -5.91 18.38
C MET A 224 7.63 -6.38 18.20
N LEU A 225 7.39 -7.57 17.62
CA LEU A 225 6.04 -8.04 17.30
C LEU A 225 5.17 -8.19 18.56
N GLU A 226 5.65 -8.96 19.54
CA GLU A 226 4.94 -9.21 20.80
C GLU A 226 4.64 -7.93 21.58
N LYS A 227 5.58 -6.97 21.59
CA LYS A 227 5.38 -5.66 22.22
C LYS A 227 4.25 -4.88 21.54
N VAL A 228 4.22 -4.87 20.21
CA VAL A 228 3.16 -4.21 19.45
C VAL A 228 1.81 -4.89 19.70
N ILE A 229 1.77 -6.23 19.71
CA ILE A 229 0.54 -6.99 20.04
C ILE A 229 0.01 -6.56 21.40
N GLY A 230 0.86 -6.59 22.45
CA GLY A 230 0.46 -6.18 23.80
C GLY A 230 -0.05 -4.72 23.88
N LEU A 231 0.56 -3.80 23.13
CA LEU A 231 0.09 -2.40 23.05
C LEU A 231 -1.27 -2.27 22.36
N ILE A 232 -1.51 -3.04 21.30
CA ILE A 232 -2.79 -3.06 20.58
C ILE A 232 -3.88 -3.64 21.48
N GLU A 233 -3.61 -4.76 22.15
CA GLU A 233 -4.55 -5.41 23.08
C GLU A 233 -4.90 -4.51 24.26
N ALA A 234 -3.92 -3.80 24.82
CA ALA A 234 -4.13 -2.84 25.91
C ALA A 234 -5.10 -1.71 25.56
N ARG A 235 -5.30 -1.41 24.26
CA ARG A 235 -6.27 -0.39 23.82
C ARG A 235 -7.72 -0.84 23.91
N LYS A 236 -7.98 -2.15 24.00
CA LYS A 236 -9.33 -2.74 24.03
C LYS A 236 -10.24 -2.25 22.91
N LEU A 237 -9.66 -2.02 21.72
CA LEU A 237 -10.40 -1.63 20.53
C LEU A 237 -11.18 -2.83 19.96
N THR A 238 -12.38 -2.55 19.47
CA THR A 238 -13.30 -3.54 18.90
C THR A 238 -13.17 -3.63 17.39
N ALA A 239 -13.80 -4.65 16.77
CA ALA A 239 -13.91 -4.77 15.32
C ALA A 239 -14.51 -3.49 14.69
N THR A 240 -15.52 -2.91 15.34
CA THR A 240 -16.15 -1.66 14.88
C THR A 240 -15.18 -0.48 14.93
N ASP A 241 -14.27 -0.41 15.90
CA ASP A 241 -13.24 0.64 15.95
C ASP A 241 -12.28 0.57 14.75
N TYR A 242 -11.88 -0.65 14.37
CA TYR A 242 -10.98 -0.90 13.26
C TYR A 242 -11.66 -0.73 11.90
N PHE A 243 -12.76 -1.45 11.67
CA PHE A 243 -13.40 -1.57 10.37
C PHE A 243 -14.52 -0.55 10.13
N GLY A 244 -15.10 0.01 11.20
CA GLY A 244 -16.31 0.83 11.13
C GLY A 244 -17.62 0.04 11.20
N TRP A 245 -17.54 -1.28 11.22
CA TRP A 245 -18.65 -2.23 11.31
C TRP A 245 -18.13 -3.54 11.89
N HIS A 246 -19.00 -4.46 12.30
CA HIS A 246 -18.63 -5.76 12.86
C HIS A 246 -18.94 -6.91 11.88
N PRO A 247 -17.94 -7.45 11.15
CA PRO A 247 -18.17 -8.42 10.08
C PRO A 247 -18.90 -9.71 10.49
N ALA A 248 -18.75 -10.16 11.74
CA ALA A 248 -19.43 -11.38 12.19
C ALA A 248 -20.94 -11.23 12.42
N ILE A 249 -21.47 -10.00 12.57
CA ILE A 249 -22.88 -9.77 12.95
C ILE A 249 -23.60 -8.73 12.08
N GLU A 250 -22.85 -7.90 11.37
CA GLU A 250 -23.37 -6.84 10.50
C GLU A 250 -23.07 -7.13 9.02
N GLY A 251 -23.82 -6.50 8.12
CA GLY A 251 -23.55 -6.53 6.69
C GLY A 251 -22.65 -5.37 6.22
N PRO A 252 -22.02 -5.49 5.04
CA PRO A 252 -21.12 -4.46 4.51
C PRO A 252 -21.87 -3.18 4.08
N THR A 253 -23.20 -3.15 4.17
CA THR A 253 -24.03 -1.97 3.87
C THR A 253 -24.26 -1.06 5.08
N VAL A 254 -23.88 -1.48 6.29
CA VAL A 254 -24.02 -0.66 7.50
C VAL A 254 -23.32 0.69 7.31
N ARG A 255 -24.02 1.79 7.56
CA ARG A 255 -23.43 3.13 7.46
C ARG A 255 -22.32 3.24 8.49
N CYS A 256 -21.17 3.79 8.11
CA CYS A 256 -20.14 4.17 9.05
C CYS A 256 -19.32 5.32 8.47
N SER A 257 -18.85 6.22 9.33
CA SER A 257 -17.89 7.22 8.87
C SER A 257 -16.50 6.60 8.69
N SER A 258 -15.64 7.24 7.93
CA SER A 258 -14.19 7.09 8.08
C SER A 258 -13.71 7.62 9.45
N LEU A 259 -12.47 7.30 9.84
CA LEU A 259 -11.85 8.00 10.97
C LEU A 259 -11.77 9.49 10.67
N CYS A 260 -11.97 10.32 11.68
CA CYS A 260 -11.83 11.76 11.54
C CYS A 260 -10.44 12.11 10.97
N ALA A 261 -10.42 12.91 9.90
CA ALA A 261 -9.17 13.30 9.24
C ALA A 261 -8.20 14.05 10.18
N ILE A 262 -8.75 14.81 11.14
CA ILE A 262 -8.00 15.67 12.06
C ILE A 262 -7.54 14.91 13.29
N CYS A 263 -8.47 14.32 14.05
CA CYS A 263 -8.16 13.72 15.35
C CYS A 263 -8.11 12.18 15.35
N GLY A 264 -8.40 11.54 14.22
CA GLY A 264 -8.23 10.09 14.05
C GLY A 264 -9.22 9.21 14.83
N ILE A 265 -10.25 9.80 15.45
CA ILE A 265 -11.26 9.02 16.18
C ILE A 265 -12.33 8.47 15.23
N ARG A 266 -12.87 7.31 15.60
CA ARG A 266 -14.10 6.80 15.00
C ARG A 266 -15.30 7.42 15.70
N ASN A 267 -16.33 7.75 14.93
CA ASN A 267 -17.58 8.29 15.44
C ASN A 267 -18.70 7.29 15.18
N LEU A 268 -19.80 7.48 15.88
CA LEU A 268 -21.01 6.68 15.69
C LEU A 268 -21.57 6.86 14.27
N PRO A 269 -22.18 5.83 13.67
CA PRO A 269 -22.74 5.85 12.32
C PRO A 269 -23.67 7.03 11.98
N GLU A 270 -24.42 7.51 12.98
CA GLU A 270 -25.45 8.53 12.82
C GLU A 270 -24.88 9.95 12.78
N VAL A 271 -23.60 10.12 13.09
CA VAL A 271 -22.98 11.42 13.29
C VAL A 271 -22.21 11.86 12.04
N ASP A 272 -22.53 13.03 11.51
CA ASP A 272 -21.88 13.61 10.31
C ASP A 272 -20.70 14.55 10.60
N VAL A 273 -20.50 14.91 11.87
CA VAL A 273 -19.40 15.78 12.33
C VAL A 273 -18.67 15.14 13.51
N CYS A 274 -17.34 15.24 13.54
CA CYS A 274 -16.56 14.60 14.59
C CYS A 274 -16.96 15.11 15.98
N SER A 275 -17.34 14.21 16.88
CA SER A 275 -17.76 14.54 18.25
C SER A 275 -16.70 15.30 19.05
N ARG A 276 -15.41 15.14 18.71
CA ARG A 276 -14.28 15.77 19.39
C ARG A 276 -13.83 17.10 18.78
N CYS A 277 -13.72 17.18 17.45
CA CYS A 277 -13.12 18.34 16.77
C CYS A 277 -14.05 19.05 15.80
N GLN A 278 -15.32 18.63 15.71
CA GLN A 278 -16.37 19.19 14.86
C GLN A 278 -16.07 19.19 13.35
N HIS A 279 -14.98 18.53 12.92
CA HIS A 279 -14.65 18.37 11.52
C HIS A 279 -15.66 17.43 10.83
N LYS A 280 -16.13 17.81 9.63
CA LYS A 280 -17.05 17.01 8.82
C LYS A 280 -16.48 15.62 8.55
N LEU A 281 -17.30 14.61 8.74
CA LEU A 281 -16.91 13.23 8.53
C LEU A 281 -17.16 12.80 7.08
N ALA A 282 -16.25 11.98 6.56
CA ALA A 282 -16.40 11.33 5.27
C ALA A 282 -17.07 9.97 5.47
N PHE A 283 -17.97 9.60 4.54
CA PHE A 283 -18.62 8.29 4.53
C PHE A 283 -18.15 7.53 3.31
N PRO A 284 -17.34 6.46 3.48
CA PRO A 284 -16.82 5.70 2.36
C PRO A 284 -17.94 4.90 1.69
N SER A 285 -17.76 4.63 0.40
CA SER A 285 -18.57 3.64 -0.31
C SER A 285 -18.44 2.25 0.32
N VAL A 286 -19.40 1.36 0.05
CA VAL A 286 -19.34 -0.04 0.49
C VAL A 286 -18.04 -0.70 0.01
N PHE A 287 -17.60 -0.39 -1.22
CA PHE A 287 -16.36 -0.90 -1.79
C PHE A 287 -15.12 -0.45 -1.01
N THR A 288 -15.01 0.85 -0.72
CA THR A 288 -13.89 1.40 0.05
C THR A 288 -13.85 0.80 1.46
N LYS A 289 -14.99 0.72 2.15
CA LYS A 289 -15.06 0.09 3.48
C LYS A 289 -14.68 -1.40 3.46
N PHE A 290 -15.19 -2.14 2.49
CA PHE A 290 -14.90 -3.58 2.37
C PHE A 290 -13.43 -3.84 2.02
N SER A 291 -12.87 -3.08 1.08
CA SER A 291 -11.43 -3.10 0.74
C SER A 291 -10.55 -2.86 1.98
N GLY A 292 -10.85 -1.81 2.74
CA GLY A 292 -10.14 -1.52 3.99
C GLY A 292 -10.23 -2.65 5.01
N SER A 293 -11.41 -3.23 5.16
CA SER A 293 -11.67 -4.33 6.12
C SER A 293 -10.93 -5.61 5.74
N ILE A 294 -10.92 -5.98 4.46
CA ILE A 294 -10.17 -7.14 3.95
C ILE A 294 -8.68 -6.99 4.20
N LEU A 295 -8.11 -5.84 3.84
CA LEU A 295 -6.67 -5.59 4.02
C LEU A 295 -6.29 -5.58 5.49
N ALA A 296 -7.08 -4.91 6.32
CA ALA A 296 -6.92 -4.83 7.76
C ALA A 296 -6.93 -6.22 8.42
N ALA A 297 -7.98 -7.02 8.16
CA ALA A 297 -8.11 -8.35 8.71
C ALA A 297 -6.98 -9.27 8.23
N PHE A 298 -6.65 -9.23 6.94
CA PHE A 298 -5.55 -10.00 6.38
C PHE A 298 -4.22 -9.67 7.07
N TYR A 299 -3.82 -8.39 7.15
CA TYR A 299 -2.54 -8.03 7.77
C TYR A 299 -2.48 -8.43 9.24
N ALA A 300 -3.59 -8.25 9.98
CA ALA A 300 -3.66 -8.63 11.37
C ALA A 300 -3.50 -10.15 11.55
N GLU A 301 -4.23 -10.96 10.76
CA GLU A 301 -4.12 -12.42 10.80
C GLU A 301 -2.70 -12.89 10.42
N GLN A 302 -2.07 -12.25 9.43
CA GLN A 302 -0.69 -12.55 9.06
C GLN A 302 0.33 -12.25 10.17
N LEU A 303 -0.03 -11.43 11.14
CA LEU A 303 0.81 -11.03 12.27
C LEU A 303 0.37 -11.65 13.60
N GLY A 304 -0.74 -12.40 13.62
CA GLY A 304 -1.33 -12.93 14.86
C GLY A 304 -2.02 -11.86 15.73
N ILE A 305 -2.35 -10.69 15.17
CA ILE A 305 -3.07 -9.61 15.87
C ILE A 305 -4.57 -9.87 15.78
N GLN A 306 -5.27 -9.80 16.92
CA GLN A 306 -6.72 -9.95 16.96
C GLN A 306 -7.40 -8.58 16.87
N LEU A 307 -8.24 -8.39 15.85
CA LEU A 307 -9.04 -7.17 15.66
C LEU A 307 -10.51 -7.34 16.07
N GLY A 308 -10.86 -8.46 16.72
CA GLY A 308 -12.24 -8.79 17.08
C GLY A 308 -13.10 -9.38 15.94
N ALA A 309 -12.57 -9.44 14.71
CA ALA A 309 -13.12 -10.24 13.62
C ALA A 309 -11.98 -10.85 12.80
N THR A 310 -12.24 -12.00 12.20
CA THR A 310 -11.29 -12.74 11.36
C THR A 310 -11.39 -12.32 9.90
N THR A 311 -10.38 -12.64 9.09
CA THR A 311 -10.47 -12.44 7.63
C THR A 311 -11.60 -13.27 7.03
N LEU A 312 -11.92 -14.45 7.60
CA LEU A 312 -13.05 -15.27 7.18
C LEU A 312 -14.39 -14.56 7.41
N ASP A 313 -14.57 -13.86 8.53
CA ASP A 313 -15.79 -13.09 8.80
C ASP A 313 -15.98 -11.99 7.75
N VAL A 314 -14.90 -11.32 7.33
CA VAL A 314 -14.97 -10.33 6.25
C VAL A 314 -15.28 -11.01 4.91
N PHE A 315 -14.60 -12.12 4.58
CA PHE A 315 -14.83 -12.85 3.34
C PHE A 315 -16.22 -13.46 3.23
N ALA A 316 -16.91 -13.71 4.34
CA ALA A 316 -18.30 -14.17 4.35
C ALA A 316 -19.23 -13.19 3.60
N HIS A 317 -18.84 -11.93 3.43
CA HIS A 317 -19.62 -10.91 2.73
C HIS A 317 -19.23 -10.71 1.26
N THR A 318 -18.27 -11.47 0.73
CA THR A 318 -17.77 -11.31 -0.65
C THR A 318 -18.89 -11.37 -1.69
N ASN A 319 -19.82 -12.32 -1.56
CA ASN A 319 -20.92 -12.46 -2.50
C ASN A 319 -21.93 -11.31 -2.41
N THR A 320 -22.19 -10.79 -1.21
CA THR A 320 -23.00 -9.59 -1.01
C THR A 320 -22.41 -8.41 -1.76
N VAL A 321 -21.09 -8.20 -1.64
CA VAL A 321 -20.40 -7.09 -2.31
C VAL A 321 -20.32 -7.31 -3.83
N ARG A 322 -20.07 -8.54 -4.30
CA ARG A 322 -20.13 -8.90 -5.72
C ARG A 322 -21.50 -8.63 -6.34
N GLY A 323 -22.58 -8.88 -5.61
CA GLY A 323 -23.94 -8.57 -6.03
C GLY A 323 -24.18 -7.07 -6.24
N MET A 324 -23.30 -6.20 -5.75
CA MET A 324 -23.36 -4.75 -5.93
C MET A 324 -22.46 -4.25 -7.06
N TYR A 325 -21.73 -5.12 -7.76
CA TYR A 325 -20.87 -4.69 -8.86
C TYR A 325 -21.70 -4.07 -9.96
N THR A 326 -21.27 -2.90 -10.41
CA THR A 326 -21.86 -2.15 -11.52
C THR A 326 -20.86 -2.04 -12.65
N GLY A 327 -21.35 -1.92 -13.89
CA GLY A 327 -20.53 -1.54 -15.02
C GLY A 327 -20.34 -0.02 -15.08
N LEU A 328 -19.39 0.44 -15.89
CA LEU A 328 -19.28 1.86 -16.20
C LEU A 328 -20.43 2.25 -17.15
N LEU A 329 -21.23 3.25 -16.76
CA LEU A 329 -22.27 3.79 -17.65
C LEU A 329 -21.62 4.54 -18.84
N PRO A 330 -22.27 4.58 -20.02
CA PRO A 330 -21.67 5.14 -21.24
C PRO A 330 -21.39 6.65 -21.17
N ILE A 331 -22.06 7.37 -20.28
CA ILE A 331 -22.00 8.83 -20.16
C ILE A 331 -21.69 9.19 -18.71
N ASP A 332 -20.59 9.90 -18.49
CA ASP A 332 -20.17 10.41 -17.19
C ASP A 332 -19.57 11.81 -17.36
N THR A 333 -20.44 12.79 -17.63
CA THR A 333 -20.03 14.18 -17.90
C THR A 333 -19.33 14.83 -16.71
N ASP A 334 -19.65 14.39 -15.49
CA ASP A 334 -19.18 15.00 -14.25
C ASP A 334 -18.08 14.18 -13.55
N GLY A 335 -17.69 13.03 -14.09
CA GLY A 335 -16.69 12.13 -13.50
C GLY A 335 -17.16 11.42 -12.21
N VAL A 336 -18.41 11.62 -11.79
CA VAL A 336 -18.97 11.07 -10.54
C VAL A 336 -19.15 9.56 -10.67
N MET A 337 -19.57 9.08 -11.84
CA MET A 337 -19.73 7.64 -12.09
C MET A 337 -18.36 6.95 -12.10
N TRP A 338 -17.33 7.61 -12.66
CA TRP A 338 -15.96 7.15 -12.62
C TRP A 338 -15.43 7.08 -11.19
N GLY A 339 -15.72 8.06 -10.34
CA GLY A 339 -15.32 8.04 -8.93
C GLY A 339 -15.85 6.80 -8.19
N GLN A 340 -17.15 6.53 -8.32
CA GLN A 340 -17.78 5.35 -7.70
C GLN A 340 -17.28 4.04 -8.30
N PHE A 341 -17.12 3.99 -9.63
CA PHE A 341 -16.59 2.84 -10.32
C PHE A 341 -15.11 2.59 -9.96
N ALA A 342 -14.31 3.63 -9.78
CA ALA A 342 -12.92 3.54 -9.35
C ALA A 342 -12.80 2.98 -7.93
N ASP A 343 -13.73 3.30 -7.03
CA ASP A 343 -13.82 2.65 -5.71
C ASP A 343 -14.09 1.15 -5.81
N GLN A 344 -15.01 0.75 -6.70
CA GLN A 344 -15.25 -0.66 -7.02
C GLN A 344 -13.99 -1.34 -7.57
N LEU A 345 -13.30 -0.72 -8.53
CA LEU A 345 -12.05 -1.23 -9.08
C LEU A 345 -10.98 -1.40 -8.00
N ARG A 346 -10.76 -0.39 -7.14
CA ARG A 346 -9.80 -0.47 -6.02
C ARG A 346 -10.12 -1.60 -5.06
N MET A 347 -11.40 -1.82 -4.79
CA MET A 347 -11.83 -2.95 -3.96
C MET A 347 -11.54 -4.28 -4.66
N ILE A 348 -11.90 -4.44 -5.94
CA ILE A 348 -11.60 -5.64 -6.73
C ILE A 348 -10.09 -5.91 -6.76
N PHE A 349 -9.27 -4.90 -7.02
CA PHE A 349 -7.81 -5.04 -7.02
C PHE A 349 -7.29 -5.46 -5.63
N SER A 350 -7.83 -4.88 -4.55
CA SER A 350 -7.44 -5.25 -3.18
C SER A 350 -7.84 -6.68 -2.84
N PHE A 351 -9.03 -7.11 -3.28
CA PHE A 351 -9.51 -8.46 -3.11
C PHE A 351 -8.61 -9.46 -3.85
N LEU A 352 -8.30 -9.21 -5.13
CA LEU A 352 -7.40 -10.05 -5.91
C LEU A 352 -5.96 -10.04 -5.37
N ASP A 353 -5.48 -8.89 -4.89
CA ASP A 353 -4.19 -8.79 -4.20
C ASP A 353 -4.20 -9.72 -2.97
N VAL A 354 -5.21 -9.68 -2.10
CA VAL A 354 -5.25 -10.56 -0.92
C VAL A 354 -5.36 -12.04 -1.32
N MET A 355 -6.24 -12.37 -2.27
CA MET A 355 -6.46 -13.75 -2.70
C MET A 355 -5.23 -14.36 -3.39
N SER A 356 -4.42 -13.54 -4.06
CA SER A 356 -3.17 -13.97 -4.70
C SER A 356 -1.95 -13.90 -3.78
N ASP A 357 -2.13 -13.59 -2.49
CA ASP A 357 -1.03 -13.23 -1.57
C ASP A 357 -0.08 -12.19 -2.19
N PHE A 358 -0.69 -11.10 -2.67
CA PHE A 358 -0.07 -10.01 -3.40
C PHE A 358 0.76 -10.54 -4.57
N GLY A 359 0.16 -11.33 -5.46
CA GLY A 359 0.79 -11.87 -6.67
C GLY A 359 1.74 -13.06 -6.47
N ALA A 360 1.83 -13.63 -5.27
CA ALA A 360 2.62 -14.84 -5.04
C ALA A 360 1.92 -16.11 -5.59
N LEU A 361 0.61 -16.07 -5.79
CA LEU A 361 -0.22 -17.18 -6.26
C LEU A 361 -0.95 -16.81 -7.55
N GLN A 362 -1.09 -17.79 -8.44
CA GLN A 362 -2.02 -17.69 -9.56
C GLN A 362 -3.45 -18.03 -9.09
N LEU A 363 -4.42 -17.35 -9.66
CA LEU A 363 -5.84 -17.51 -9.34
C LEU A 363 -6.53 -18.33 -10.42
N ASN A 364 -7.46 -19.21 -10.00
CA ASN A 364 -8.32 -19.93 -10.93
C ASN A 364 -9.45 -18.99 -11.40
N PRO A 365 -9.52 -18.60 -12.69
CA PRO A 365 -10.52 -17.67 -13.20
C PRO A 365 -11.97 -18.08 -12.92
N ASP A 366 -12.26 -19.38 -12.82
CA ASP A 366 -13.63 -19.90 -12.63
C ASP A 366 -14.23 -19.53 -11.27
N LEU A 367 -13.41 -19.16 -10.29
CA LEU A 367 -13.86 -18.75 -8.95
C LEU A 367 -13.97 -17.23 -8.79
N PHE A 368 -13.56 -16.50 -9.83
CA PHE A 368 -13.49 -15.05 -9.86
C PHE A 368 -14.20 -14.51 -11.10
N VAL A 369 -15.22 -15.20 -11.62
CA VAL A 369 -15.96 -14.80 -12.83
C VAL A 369 -16.37 -13.31 -12.81
N PRO A 370 -16.94 -12.75 -11.72
CA PRO A 370 -17.29 -11.33 -11.69
C PRO A 370 -16.06 -10.42 -11.84
N GLU A 371 -14.96 -10.74 -11.17
CA GLU A 371 -13.73 -9.97 -11.26
C GLU A 371 -13.07 -10.11 -12.63
N VAL A 372 -12.99 -11.33 -13.19
CA VAL A 372 -12.45 -11.61 -14.53
C VAL A 372 -13.20 -10.79 -15.57
N ASN A 373 -14.53 -10.74 -15.51
CA ASN A 373 -15.34 -9.96 -16.44
C ASN A 373 -15.06 -8.45 -16.38
N ILE A 374 -14.63 -7.93 -15.23
CA ILE A 374 -14.25 -6.52 -15.06
C ILE A 374 -12.80 -6.29 -15.48
N ILE A 375 -11.88 -7.14 -15.03
CA ILE A 375 -10.44 -7.04 -15.29
C ILE A 375 -10.12 -7.14 -16.78
N PHE A 376 -10.82 -8.02 -17.51
CA PHE A 376 -10.64 -8.22 -18.94
C PHE A 376 -11.66 -7.45 -19.80
N ASN A 377 -12.26 -6.37 -19.27
CA ASN A 377 -13.14 -5.51 -20.04
C ASN A 377 -12.35 -4.39 -20.73
N ALA A 378 -12.28 -4.45 -22.06
CA ALA A 378 -11.54 -3.48 -22.86
C ALA A 378 -12.04 -2.03 -22.67
N ALA A 379 -13.35 -1.82 -22.50
CA ALA A 379 -13.90 -0.48 -22.33
C ALA A 379 -13.40 0.17 -21.04
N TYR A 380 -13.31 -0.59 -19.95
CA TYR A 380 -12.85 -0.07 -18.66
C TYR A 380 -11.35 0.22 -18.65
N VAL A 381 -10.56 -0.65 -19.28
CA VAL A 381 -9.12 -0.44 -19.45
C VAL A 381 -8.86 0.79 -20.32
N ASN A 382 -9.57 0.91 -21.45
CA ASN A 382 -9.44 2.06 -22.35
C ASN A 382 -9.83 3.36 -21.65
N GLN A 383 -10.91 3.37 -20.86
CA GLN A 383 -11.30 4.55 -20.08
C GLN A 383 -10.20 4.96 -19.10
N ALA A 384 -9.60 4.01 -18.37
CA ALA A 384 -8.50 4.30 -17.45
C ALA A 384 -7.28 4.90 -18.19
N MET A 385 -6.96 4.40 -19.39
CA MET A 385 -5.90 4.95 -20.22
C MET A 385 -6.20 6.37 -20.71
N LEU A 386 -7.41 6.61 -21.21
CA LEU A 386 -7.86 7.94 -21.67
C LEU A 386 -7.83 8.96 -20.53
N ALA A 387 -8.30 8.57 -19.35
CA ALA A 387 -8.26 9.38 -18.13
C ALA A 387 -6.85 9.50 -17.51
N SER A 388 -5.83 8.89 -18.11
CA SER A 388 -4.46 8.83 -17.61
C SER A 388 -4.37 8.37 -16.16
N GLU A 389 -5.23 7.45 -15.75
CA GLU A 389 -5.26 6.84 -14.41
C GLU A 389 -4.19 5.77 -14.30
N TYR A 390 -2.92 6.18 -14.27
CA TYR A 390 -1.77 5.27 -14.32
C TYR A 390 -1.81 4.18 -13.24
N GLU A 391 -2.18 4.52 -12.00
CA GLU A 391 -2.35 3.53 -10.93
C GLU A 391 -3.39 2.46 -11.30
N VAL A 392 -4.52 2.88 -11.86
CA VAL A 392 -5.60 1.97 -12.26
C VAL A 392 -5.16 1.09 -13.44
N VAL A 393 -4.49 1.67 -14.45
CA VAL A 393 -3.97 0.90 -15.60
C VAL A 393 -2.92 -0.12 -15.14
N GLY A 394 -1.99 0.27 -14.26
CA GLY A 394 -1.02 -0.64 -13.67
C GLY A 394 -1.67 -1.76 -12.88
N LYS A 395 -2.75 -1.47 -12.13
CA LYS A 395 -3.51 -2.50 -11.41
C LYS A 395 -4.27 -3.45 -12.32
N PHE A 396 -4.85 -2.96 -13.41
CA PHE A 396 -5.43 -3.83 -14.44
C PHE A 396 -4.39 -4.81 -14.98
N LEU A 397 -3.23 -4.30 -15.39
CA LEU A 397 -2.13 -5.12 -15.90
C LEU A 397 -1.66 -6.17 -14.88
N GLN A 398 -1.47 -5.77 -13.62
CA GLN A 398 -1.09 -6.67 -12.52
C GLN A 398 -2.13 -7.78 -12.36
N CYS A 399 -3.42 -7.44 -12.32
CA CYS A 399 -4.50 -8.39 -12.09
C CYS A 399 -4.71 -9.35 -13.27
N MET A 400 -4.56 -8.90 -14.52
CA MET A 400 -4.66 -9.77 -15.69
C MET A 400 -3.64 -10.91 -15.62
N LYS A 401 -2.42 -10.63 -15.13
CA LYS A 401 -1.34 -11.62 -14.98
C LYS A 401 -1.58 -12.64 -13.86
N LEU A 402 -2.54 -12.41 -12.95
CA LEU A 402 -2.85 -13.33 -11.85
C LEU A 402 -3.59 -14.60 -12.32
N PHE A 403 -4.31 -14.56 -13.43
CA PHE A 403 -5.19 -15.66 -13.88
C PHE A 403 -4.48 -16.71 -14.76
N GLY A 404 -3.16 -16.83 -14.62
CA GLY A 404 -2.35 -17.86 -15.26
C GLY A 404 -2.09 -17.65 -16.75
N ARG A 405 -1.27 -18.53 -17.32
CA ARG A 405 -0.74 -18.39 -18.70
C ARG A 405 -1.81 -18.45 -19.78
N SER A 406 -2.80 -19.33 -19.64
CA SER A 406 -3.90 -19.46 -20.63
C SER A 406 -4.67 -18.16 -20.76
N LYS A 407 -5.17 -17.62 -19.64
CA LYS A 407 -5.95 -16.37 -19.64
C LYS A 407 -5.13 -15.17 -20.10
N THR A 408 -3.86 -15.14 -19.74
CA THR A 408 -2.89 -14.14 -20.21
C THR A 408 -2.72 -14.21 -21.73
N ALA A 409 -2.58 -15.41 -22.30
CA ALA A 409 -2.43 -15.60 -23.75
C ALA A 409 -3.69 -15.19 -24.53
N GLU A 410 -4.88 -15.55 -24.03
CA GLU A 410 -6.17 -15.13 -24.61
C GLU A 410 -6.30 -13.60 -24.71
N ASN A 411 -5.69 -12.87 -23.78
CA ASN A 411 -5.83 -11.41 -23.64
C ASN A 411 -4.53 -10.65 -23.92
N LEU A 412 -3.59 -11.28 -24.64
CA LEU A 412 -2.25 -10.75 -24.87
C LEU A 412 -2.26 -9.34 -25.50
N ASN A 413 -3.21 -9.07 -26.41
CA ASN A 413 -3.34 -7.77 -27.06
C ASN A 413 -3.68 -6.65 -26.07
N MET A 414 -4.59 -6.92 -25.13
CA MET A 414 -4.98 -5.95 -24.09
C MET A 414 -3.82 -5.71 -23.13
N ILE A 415 -3.17 -6.78 -22.67
CA ILE A 415 -1.98 -6.72 -21.81
C ILE A 415 -0.87 -5.90 -22.48
N SER A 416 -0.56 -6.21 -23.74
CA SER A 416 0.46 -5.49 -24.52
C SER A 416 0.11 -4.01 -24.69
N SER A 417 -1.18 -3.69 -24.81
CA SER A 417 -1.63 -2.29 -24.92
C SER A 417 -1.42 -1.54 -23.60
N CYS A 418 -1.69 -2.17 -22.45
CA CYS A 418 -1.34 -1.63 -21.14
C CYS A 418 0.15 -1.39 -20.98
N GLU A 419 0.97 -2.38 -21.33
CA GLU A 419 2.44 -2.28 -21.22
C GLU A 419 2.98 -1.14 -22.09
N ARG A 420 2.56 -1.06 -23.36
CA ARG A 420 2.98 0.03 -24.26
C ARG A 420 2.51 1.40 -23.77
N PHE A 421 1.27 1.51 -23.31
CA PHE A 421 0.74 2.75 -22.76
C PHE A 421 1.58 3.22 -21.57
N LEU A 422 1.85 2.34 -20.61
CA LEU A 422 2.64 2.69 -19.42
C LEU A 422 4.07 3.08 -19.80
N LEU A 423 4.75 2.30 -20.65
CA LEU A 423 6.11 2.63 -21.10
C LEU A 423 6.16 3.98 -21.83
N PHE A 424 5.19 4.26 -22.71
CA PHE A 424 5.13 5.52 -23.45
C PHE A 424 4.84 6.73 -22.55
N LYS A 425 4.08 6.54 -21.46
CA LYS A 425 3.71 7.61 -20.53
C LYS A 425 4.65 7.76 -19.34
N GLN A 426 5.71 6.97 -19.27
CA GLN A 426 6.72 7.10 -18.23
C GLN A 426 7.45 8.45 -18.37
N LEU A 427 7.56 9.19 -17.27
CA LEU A 427 8.31 10.45 -17.24
C LEU A 427 9.82 10.18 -17.33
N PRO A 428 10.65 11.16 -17.75
CA PRO A 428 12.11 11.00 -17.79
C PRO A 428 12.75 10.59 -16.45
N THR A 429 12.08 10.90 -15.34
CA THR A 429 12.47 10.49 -13.98
C THR A 429 12.20 9.01 -13.68
N GLY A 430 11.61 8.26 -14.62
CA GLY A 430 11.16 6.89 -14.44
C GLY A 430 9.82 6.74 -13.71
N SER A 431 9.18 7.85 -13.34
CA SER A 431 7.92 7.86 -12.59
C SER A 431 6.67 7.98 -13.48
N TRP A 432 5.50 7.68 -12.93
CA TRP A 432 4.20 7.94 -13.55
C TRP A 432 3.42 8.92 -12.68
N CYS A 433 2.88 9.98 -13.29
CA CYS A 433 2.15 11.00 -12.57
C CYS A 433 1.16 11.71 -13.49
N LYS A 434 -0.06 11.98 -13.01
CA LYS A 434 -0.97 12.92 -13.66
C LYS A 434 -0.41 14.34 -13.52
N VAL A 435 -0.71 15.21 -14.49
CA VAL A 435 -0.36 16.62 -14.39
C VAL A 435 -1.06 17.21 -13.15
N GLY A 436 -0.29 17.85 -12.28
CA GLY A 436 -0.80 18.44 -11.03
C GLY A 436 -1.08 17.45 -9.90
N ALA A 437 -0.80 16.15 -10.07
CA ALA A 437 -0.92 15.20 -8.97
C ALA A 437 0.18 15.40 -7.92
N GLY A 438 -0.17 15.17 -6.65
CA GLY A 438 0.76 15.29 -5.54
C GLY A 438 1.78 14.16 -5.53
N MET A 439 2.85 14.33 -4.75
CA MET A 439 3.92 13.33 -4.57
C MET A 439 3.40 11.96 -4.15
N VAL A 440 2.31 11.92 -3.39
CA VAL A 440 1.65 10.67 -2.95
C VAL A 440 1.13 9.88 -4.14
N ASP A 441 0.44 10.54 -5.05
CA ASP A 441 -0.23 9.89 -6.18
C ASP A 441 0.79 9.51 -7.26
N GLN A 442 1.82 10.35 -7.46
CA GLN A 442 3.00 10.00 -8.24
C GLN A 442 3.66 8.70 -7.73
N TYR A 443 3.87 8.62 -6.42
CA TYR A 443 4.48 7.44 -5.81
C TYR A 443 3.61 6.19 -5.98
N LYS A 444 2.31 6.27 -5.67
CA LYS A 444 1.39 5.13 -5.83
C LYS A 444 1.35 4.61 -7.26
N ALA A 445 1.21 5.52 -8.22
CA ALA A 445 1.21 5.19 -9.64
C ALA A 445 2.53 4.54 -10.03
N THR A 446 3.66 5.15 -9.64
CA THR A 446 4.99 4.64 -9.99
C THR A 446 5.25 3.25 -9.43
N VAL A 447 4.96 3.02 -8.14
CA VAL A 447 5.15 1.70 -7.52
C VAL A 447 4.28 0.63 -8.17
N THR A 448 3.07 1.01 -8.57
CA THR A 448 2.13 0.07 -9.19
C THR A 448 2.57 -0.28 -10.62
N CYS A 449 2.98 0.72 -11.40
CA CYS A 449 3.39 0.55 -12.79
C CYS A 449 4.78 -0.11 -12.94
N SER A 450 5.61 -0.07 -11.88
CA SER A 450 6.93 -0.70 -11.88
C SER A 450 6.91 -2.22 -11.70
N LYS A 451 5.75 -2.79 -11.37
CA LYS A 451 5.53 -4.24 -11.24
C LYS A 451 5.11 -4.84 -12.57
#